data_AF-A0A7I8D8P3-F1
#
_entry.id   AF-A0A7I8D8P3-F1
#
_cell.length_a   1.000
_cell.length_b   1.000
_cell.length_c   1.000
_cell.angle_alpha   90.00
_cell.angle_beta   90.00
_cell.angle_gamma   90.00
#
_symmetry.space_group_name_H-M   'P 1'
#
loop_
_entity.id
_entity.type
_entity.pdbx_description
1 polymer ?
#
loop_
_entity_poly.entity_id
_entity_poly.type
_entity_poly.pdbx_seq_one_letter_code
_entity_poly.pdbx_strand_id
1 'polypeptide(L)'
;MKNRKMPIFLLGSMMLGGIVLTSNSAFASTDTVLTTQQAITKYNTYYNDYVNNELVKVQQYENLNQNIKGSLADQIVERAIWYMNNGYMVYGHGTNSYQQKGIVDCSAFTRLVFGDFGFNITGAARNYNTVGTQINGVKPVQTNGKWSLQGTENLRPGDILTWWAKDSNGNKYISHVAIYMGMMNGQPAVIGTRGDGNPTAIGIVNDFRYWWGSNFFMARRVLPDNAWTPGANIAGHTAQPPVIPQSYVLPPQKPITMPTPSAPTSPAPAQSPTNNGNSVWTNTDAETKLIILKNVYLRNIMYRMLPDIKGILQRLETLFPSENNSPHPPTRVGFIYEVPLKNDWMTKTCKIPINSEWTVYG
;
A
#
# COMPACT_ATOMS: atom_id res chain seq x y z
N MET A 1 -5.74 72.98 -40.06
CA MET A 1 -4.67 72.49 -39.16
C MET A 1 -5.00 71.07 -38.73
N LYS A 2 -4.02 70.18 -38.96
CA LYS A 2 -3.78 68.86 -38.33
C LYS A 2 -4.85 67.76 -38.40
N ASN A 3 -4.81 67.06 -39.54
CA ASN A 3 -4.99 65.61 -39.64
C ASN A 3 -4.16 64.87 -38.58
N ARG A 4 -4.78 63.96 -37.81
CA ARG A 4 -4.06 62.93 -37.06
C ARG A 4 -4.50 61.55 -37.52
N LYS A 5 -3.55 60.86 -38.14
CA LYS A 5 -3.58 59.48 -38.59
C LYS A 5 -3.62 58.55 -37.38
N MET A 6 -4.50 57.54 -37.41
CA MET A 6 -4.42 56.37 -36.53
C MET A 6 -3.22 55.49 -36.95
N PRO A 7 -2.41 55.00 -36.01
CA PRO A 7 -1.55 53.85 -36.27
C PRO A 7 -2.27 52.55 -35.91
N ILE A 8 -2.36 51.67 -36.91
CA ILE A 8 -2.59 50.24 -36.75
C ILE A 8 -1.34 49.66 -36.10
N PHE A 9 -1.47 49.08 -34.91
CA PHE A 9 -0.45 48.24 -34.30
C PHE A 9 -0.98 46.80 -34.23
N LEU A 10 -0.54 46.00 -35.21
CA LEU A 10 -0.45 44.55 -35.11
C LEU A 10 0.74 44.24 -34.19
N LEU A 11 0.52 43.54 -33.08
CA LEU A 11 1.61 42.85 -32.37
C LEU A 11 1.08 41.59 -31.68
N GLY A 12 1.73 40.48 -32.02
CA GLY A 12 1.27 39.13 -31.81
C GLY A 12 1.12 38.73 -30.34
N SER A 13 -0.01 38.09 -30.04
CA SER A 13 -0.13 37.29 -28.84
C SER A 13 0.62 35.98 -29.04
N MET A 14 1.71 35.84 -28.30
CA MET A 14 2.42 34.59 -28.05
C MET A 14 1.41 33.49 -27.70
N MET A 15 1.40 32.42 -28.50
CA MET A 15 0.85 31.14 -28.08
C MET A 15 1.72 30.62 -26.93
N LEU A 16 1.30 30.86 -25.69
CA LEU A 16 1.72 30.02 -24.57
C LEU A 16 1.15 28.63 -24.83
N GLY A 17 2.01 27.75 -25.35
CA GLY A 17 1.81 26.31 -25.32
C GLY A 17 1.77 25.84 -23.88
N GLY A 18 0.60 25.97 -23.26
CA GLY A 18 0.26 25.26 -22.05
C GLY A 18 0.21 23.77 -22.39
N ILE A 19 1.31 23.07 -22.11
CA ILE A 19 1.28 21.62 -21.93
C ILE A 19 0.37 21.40 -20.73
N VAL A 20 -0.93 21.19 -21.00
CA VAL A 20 -1.82 20.57 -20.04
C VAL A 20 -1.31 19.14 -19.91
N LEU A 21 -0.53 18.91 -18.85
CA LEU A 21 -0.31 17.57 -18.30
C LEU A 21 -1.70 17.00 -18.03
N THR A 22 -2.12 16.09 -18.89
CA THR A 22 -3.35 15.31 -18.71
C THR A 22 -3.22 14.53 -17.42
N SER A 23 -3.86 15.04 -16.38
CA SER A 23 -3.90 14.40 -15.07
C SER A 23 -4.74 13.13 -15.20
N ASN A 24 -4.07 12.00 -14.95
CA ASN A 24 -4.58 10.67 -14.62
C ASN A 24 -6.05 10.39 -14.98
N SER A 25 -6.18 9.65 -16.08
CA SER A 25 -7.38 9.04 -16.60
C SER A 25 -8.26 8.45 -15.49
N ALA A 26 -9.46 9.02 -15.34
CA ALA A 26 -10.56 8.33 -14.68
C ALA A 26 -10.86 7.04 -15.48
N PHE A 27 -11.08 5.94 -14.76
CA PHE A 27 -11.33 4.61 -15.29
C PHE A 27 -12.54 4.57 -16.25
N ALA A 28 -12.27 4.72 -17.54
CA ALA A 28 -13.01 4.00 -18.57
C ALA A 28 -12.18 2.75 -18.89
N SER A 29 -12.21 1.76 -17.99
CA SER A 29 -11.66 0.44 -18.30
C SER A 29 -12.48 -0.11 -19.46
N THR A 30 -11.89 -0.21 -20.65
CA THR A 30 -12.44 -1.08 -21.69
C THR A 30 -12.60 -2.48 -21.09
N ASP A 31 -13.79 -3.07 -21.24
CA ASP A 31 -14.21 -4.38 -20.70
C ASP A 31 -13.35 -5.59 -21.11
N THR A 32 -12.21 -5.36 -21.75
CA THR A 32 -11.33 -6.40 -22.25
C THR A 32 -10.49 -6.97 -21.12
N VAL A 33 -10.94 -8.10 -20.58
CA VAL A 33 -10.13 -8.95 -19.71
C VAL A 33 -8.83 -9.30 -20.43
N LEU A 34 -7.70 -9.12 -19.75
CA LEU A 34 -6.38 -9.46 -20.30
C LEU A 34 -6.33 -10.93 -20.71
N THR A 35 -5.61 -11.25 -21.78
CA THR A 35 -5.19 -12.64 -22.03
C THR A 35 -4.17 -13.08 -20.97
N THR A 36 -3.95 -14.39 -20.85
CA THR A 36 -2.95 -14.92 -19.91
C THR A 36 -1.55 -14.34 -20.15
N GLN A 37 -1.12 -14.25 -21.41
CA GLN A 37 0.19 -13.68 -21.73
C GLN A 37 0.26 -12.19 -21.36
N GLN A 38 -0.79 -11.42 -21.62
CA GLN A 38 -0.85 -10.01 -21.23
C GLN A 38 -0.82 -9.84 -19.70
N ALA A 39 -1.52 -10.70 -18.97
CA ALA A 39 -1.54 -10.66 -17.51
C ALA A 39 -0.18 -11.01 -16.91
N ILE A 40 0.53 -12.02 -17.45
CA ILE A 40 1.90 -12.39 -17.03
C ILE A 40 2.87 -11.24 -17.34
N THR A 41 2.79 -10.66 -18.54
CA THR A 41 3.62 -9.50 -18.91
C THR A 41 3.38 -8.34 -17.94
N LYS A 42 2.12 -8.00 -17.66
CA LYS A 42 1.77 -6.97 -16.68
C LYS A 42 2.34 -7.27 -15.30
N TYR A 43 2.20 -8.51 -14.83
CA TYR A 43 2.74 -8.93 -13.53
C TYR A 43 4.24 -8.66 -13.44
N ASN A 44 5.01 -9.13 -14.43
CA ASN A 44 6.46 -8.97 -14.45
C ASN A 44 6.89 -7.50 -14.54
N THR A 45 6.18 -6.69 -15.32
CA THR A 45 6.46 -5.25 -15.47
C THR A 45 6.33 -4.51 -14.14
N TYR A 46 5.29 -4.78 -13.35
CA TYR A 46 4.97 -3.99 -12.15
C TYR A 46 5.36 -4.67 -10.83
N TYR A 47 5.94 -5.86 -10.85
CA TYR A 47 6.28 -6.58 -9.62
C TYR A 47 7.22 -5.79 -8.70
N ASN A 48 8.25 -5.15 -9.27
CA ASN A 48 9.20 -4.35 -8.49
C ASN A 48 8.52 -3.11 -7.86
N ASP A 49 7.61 -2.45 -8.58
CA ASP A 49 6.85 -1.32 -8.04
C ASP A 49 5.96 -1.76 -6.89
N TYR A 50 5.33 -2.92 -7.01
CA TYR A 50 4.54 -3.53 -5.95
C TYR A 50 5.38 -3.83 -4.70
N VAL A 51 6.55 -4.44 -4.86
CA VAL A 51 7.47 -4.71 -3.73
C VAL A 51 7.91 -3.41 -3.05
N ASN A 52 8.21 -2.37 -3.85
CA ASN A 52 8.72 -1.12 -3.34
C ASN A 52 7.66 -0.18 -2.75
N ASN A 53 6.39 -0.34 -3.14
CA ASN A 53 5.31 0.57 -2.74
C ASN A 53 4.23 -0.12 -1.91
N GLU A 54 3.62 -1.19 -2.44
CA GLU A 54 2.46 -1.82 -1.83
C GLU A 54 2.85 -2.59 -0.56
N LEU A 55 3.95 -3.36 -0.60
CA LEU A 55 4.42 -4.08 0.60
C LEU A 55 4.90 -3.13 1.71
N VAL A 56 5.38 -1.93 1.37
CA VAL A 56 5.72 -0.90 2.37
C VAL A 56 4.46 -0.38 3.06
N LYS A 57 3.36 -0.17 2.33
CA LYS A 57 2.06 0.23 2.90
C LYS A 57 1.46 -0.88 3.76
N VAL A 58 1.63 -2.15 3.38
CA VAL A 58 1.25 -3.31 4.22
C VAL A 58 2.00 -3.25 5.55
N GLN A 59 3.32 -3.06 5.54
CA GLN A 59 4.08 -2.95 6.78
C GLN A 59 3.66 -1.73 7.64
N GLN A 60 3.30 -0.60 7.00
CA GLN A 60 2.75 0.55 7.70
C GLN A 60 1.40 0.22 8.35
N TYR A 61 0.50 -0.47 7.64
CA TYR A 61 -0.76 -0.97 8.21
C TYR A 61 -0.52 -1.81 9.46
N GLU A 62 0.34 -2.83 9.34
CA GLU A 62 0.65 -3.75 10.43
C GLU A 62 1.19 -3.00 11.65
N ASN A 63 2.12 -2.07 11.46
CA ASN A 63 2.72 -1.31 12.55
C ASN A 63 1.73 -0.34 13.23
N LEU A 64 0.87 0.31 12.46
CA LEU A 64 -0.05 1.34 12.98
C LEU A 64 -1.30 0.75 13.64
N ASN A 65 -1.66 -0.49 13.30
CA ASN A 65 -2.90 -1.13 13.76
C ASN A 65 -2.65 -2.32 14.72
N GLN A 66 -1.50 -2.35 15.40
CA GLN A 66 -1.17 -3.40 16.38
C GLN A 66 -2.22 -3.56 17.48
N ASN A 67 -2.90 -2.47 17.86
CA ASN A 67 -3.93 -2.48 18.90
C ASN A 67 -5.21 -3.26 18.51
N ILE A 68 -5.43 -3.50 17.22
CA ILE A 68 -6.56 -4.30 16.73
C ILE A 68 -6.11 -5.65 16.16
N LYS A 69 -4.83 -6.02 16.29
CA LYS A 69 -4.28 -7.25 15.72
C LYS A 69 -5.06 -8.47 16.21
N GLY A 70 -5.51 -9.30 15.28
CA GLY A 70 -6.31 -10.50 15.57
C GLY A 70 -7.80 -10.23 15.83
N SER A 71 -8.27 -8.98 15.76
CA SER A 71 -9.70 -8.65 15.72
C SER A 71 -10.32 -9.03 14.36
N LEU A 72 -11.65 -9.06 14.26
CA LEU A 72 -12.34 -9.33 12.99
C LEU A 72 -12.02 -8.27 11.91
N ALA A 73 -11.95 -7.00 12.31
CA ALA A 73 -11.60 -5.91 11.41
C ALA A 73 -10.18 -6.07 10.83
N ASP A 74 -9.22 -6.47 11.67
CA ASP A 74 -7.86 -6.77 11.24
C ASP A 74 -7.83 -7.95 10.28
N GLN A 75 -8.52 -9.04 10.62
CA GLN A 75 -8.59 -10.24 9.76
C GLN A 75 -9.17 -9.94 8.37
N ILE A 76 -10.15 -9.04 8.25
CA ILE A 76 -10.71 -8.60 6.97
C ILE A 76 -9.68 -7.87 6.12
N VAL A 77 -8.92 -6.94 6.70
CA VAL A 77 -7.89 -6.20 5.98
C VAL A 77 -6.73 -7.13 5.59
N GLU A 78 -6.31 -8.01 6.50
CA GLU A 78 -5.32 -9.07 6.25
C GLU A 78 -5.77 -10.03 5.14
N ARG A 79 -7.07 -10.36 5.06
CA ARG A 79 -7.62 -11.16 3.95
C ARG A 79 -7.54 -10.42 2.61
N ALA A 80 -7.82 -9.12 2.60
CA ALA A 80 -7.66 -8.30 1.39
C ALA A 80 -6.18 -8.25 0.94
N ILE A 81 -5.25 -8.09 1.89
CA ILE A 81 -3.80 -8.15 1.64
C ILE A 81 -3.39 -9.54 1.12
N TRP A 82 -3.95 -10.60 1.70
CA TRP A 82 -3.70 -11.96 1.23
C TRP A 82 -4.08 -12.15 -0.23
N TYR A 83 -5.27 -11.68 -0.63
CA TYR A 83 -5.71 -11.73 -2.03
C TYR A 83 -4.85 -10.85 -2.95
N MET A 84 -4.36 -9.70 -2.48
CA MET A 84 -3.39 -8.89 -3.22
C MET A 84 -2.10 -9.69 -3.51
N ASN A 85 -1.64 -10.49 -2.55
CA ASN A 85 -0.36 -11.20 -2.60
C ASN A 85 -0.43 -12.57 -3.28
N ASN A 86 -1.58 -13.24 -3.18
CA ASN A 86 -1.76 -14.66 -3.53
C ASN A 86 -3.00 -14.92 -4.40
N GLY A 87 -3.85 -13.91 -4.61
CA GLY A 87 -5.12 -14.09 -5.32
C GLY A 87 -5.00 -14.04 -6.84
N TYR A 88 -3.88 -13.54 -7.39
CA TYR A 88 -3.58 -13.41 -8.82
C TYR A 88 -4.74 -12.88 -9.67
N MET A 89 -5.38 -11.83 -9.15
CA MET A 89 -6.60 -11.27 -9.74
C MET A 89 -6.31 -10.47 -11.00
N VAL A 90 -7.13 -10.62 -12.03
CA VAL A 90 -7.16 -9.75 -13.22
C VAL A 90 -8.45 -8.93 -13.19
N TYR A 91 -8.36 -7.64 -13.54
CA TYR A 91 -9.52 -6.77 -13.51
C TYR A 91 -10.51 -7.16 -14.60
N GLY A 92 -11.79 -7.26 -14.25
CA GLY A 92 -12.87 -7.53 -15.18
C GLY A 92 -14.19 -7.83 -14.47
N HIS A 93 -15.28 -7.77 -15.22
CA HIS A 93 -16.64 -7.92 -14.70
C HIS A 93 -17.19 -9.33 -15.00
N GLY A 94 -18.05 -9.84 -14.10
CA GLY A 94 -18.76 -11.11 -14.34
C GLY A 94 -19.29 -11.77 -13.06
N THR A 95 -20.31 -12.61 -13.20
CA THR A 95 -20.89 -13.37 -12.09
C THR A 95 -19.95 -14.51 -11.69
N ASN A 96 -19.53 -14.56 -10.42
CA ASN A 96 -18.60 -15.57 -9.88
C ASN A 96 -17.29 -15.71 -10.70
N SER A 97 -16.87 -14.62 -11.33
CA SER A 97 -15.73 -14.59 -12.25
C SER A 97 -14.40 -14.86 -11.54
N TYR A 98 -14.30 -14.53 -10.25
CA TYR A 98 -13.11 -14.83 -9.46
C TYR A 98 -13.00 -16.34 -9.21
N GLN A 99 -14.05 -16.96 -8.67
CA GLN A 99 -14.12 -18.41 -8.41
C GLN A 99 -13.79 -19.24 -9.66
N GLN A 100 -14.20 -18.78 -10.84
CA GLN A 100 -14.01 -19.53 -12.07
C GLN A 100 -12.64 -19.27 -12.72
N LYS A 101 -12.23 -18.00 -12.81
CA LYS A 101 -11.13 -17.55 -13.69
C LYS A 101 -10.13 -16.60 -13.04
N GLY A 102 -10.27 -16.26 -11.77
CA GLY A 102 -9.42 -15.25 -11.11
C GLY A 102 -9.68 -13.82 -11.63
N ILE A 103 -10.87 -13.54 -12.16
CA ILE A 103 -11.25 -12.20 -12.65
C ILE A 103 -12.07 -11.49 -11.57
N VAL A 104 -11.84 -10.19 -11.34
CA VAL A 104 -12.56 -9.47 -10.29
C VAL A 104 -12.77 -7.99 -10.63
N ASP A 105 -13.88 -7.42 -10.17
CA ASP A 105 -14.10 -5.97 -10.13
C ASP A 105 -14.14 -5.47 -8.68
N CYS A 106 -14.27 -4.15 -8.49
CA CYS A 106 -14.22 -3.52 -7.16
C CYS A 106 -15.24 -4.10 -6.17
N SER A 107 -16.49 -4.27 -6.60
CA SER A 107 -17.59 -4.79 -5.78
C SER A 107 -17.51 -6.30 -5.58
N ALA A 108 -17.05 -7.05 -6.58
CA ALA A 108 -16.81 -8.48 -6.46
C ALA A 108 -15.65 -8.77 -5.49
N PHE A 109 -14.58 -7.97 -5.52
CA PHE A 109 -13.45 -8.09 -4.58
C PHE A 109 -13.89 -7.81 -3.15
N THR A 110 -14.60 -6.70 -2.94
CA THR A 110 -15.11 -6.35 -1.61
C THR A 110 -16.05 -7.42 -1.09
N ARG A 111 -17.01 -7.89 -1.91
CA ARG A 111 -17.91 -9.00 -1.56
C ARG A 111 -17.16 -10.30 -1.24
N LEU A 112 -16.12 -10.62 -1.99
CA LEU A 112 -15.29 -11.81 -1.76
C LEU A 112 -14.63 -11.74 -0.38
N VAL A 113 -13.93 -10.64 -0.08
CA VAL A 113 -13.24 -10.47 1.20
C VAL A 113 -14.22 -10.56 2.37
N PHE A 114 -15.35 -9.86 2.31
CA PHE A 114 -16.35 -9.89 3.37
C PHE A 114 -17.08 -11.25 3.47
N GLY A 115 -17.32 -11.91 2.35
CA GLY A 115 -17.94 -13.23 2.27
C GLY A 115 -17.11 -14.31 2.98
N ASP A 116 -15.79 -14.19 2.95
CA ASP A 116 -14.88 -15.08 3.70
C ASP A 116 -15.08 -15.00 5.23
N PHE A 117 -15.85 -14.02 5.73
CA PHE A 117 -16.21 -13.86 7.14
C PHE A 117 -17.73 -13.89 7.36
N GLY A 118 -18.47 -14.53 6.46
CA GLY A 118 -19.91 -14.74 6.60
C GLY A 118 -20.78 -13.50 6.34
N PHE A 119 -20.21 -12.39 5.86
CA PHE A 119 -21.00 -11.23 5.47
C PHE A 119 -21.56 -11.40 4.06
N ASN A 120 -22.88 -11.23 3.92
CA ASN A 120 -23.55 -11.21 2.63
C ASN A 120 -23.77 -9.77 2.16
N ILE A 121 -22.87 -9.25 1.32
CA ILE A 121 -22.98 -7.93 0.72
C ILE A 121 -23.17 -8.02 -0.79
N THR A 122 -23.80 -7.00 -1.38
CA THR A 122 -24.08 -6.95 -2.82
C THR A 122 -22.81 -7.03 -3.67
N GLY A 123 -22.90 -7.74 -4.80
CA GLY A 123 -21.85 -7.78 -5.81
C GLY A 123 -21.87 -6.61 -6.79
N ALA A 124 -22.82 -5.69 -6.66
CA ALA A 124 -22.97 -4.53 -7.55
C ALA A 124 -22.64 -3.23 -6.82
N ALA A 125 -21.58 -2.53 -7.26
CA ALA A 125 -21.11 -1.26 -6.67
C ALA A 125 -22.25 -0.23 -6.48
N ARG A 126 -23.15 -0.11 -7.46
CA ARG A 126 -24.30 0.81 -7.43
C ARG A 126 -25.19 0.68 -6.20
N ASN A 127 -25.23 -0.50 -5.58
CA ASN A 127 -26.09 -0.81 -4.44
C ASN A 127 -25.37 -0.71 -3.09
N TYR A 128 -24.11 -0.24 -3.04
CA TYR A 128 -23.37 -0.16 -1.76
C TYR A 128 -23.93 0.90 -0.80
N ASN A 129 -24.84 1.76 -1.23
CA ASN A 129 -25.62 2.63 -0.35
C ASN A 129 -26.57 1.85 0.58
N THR A 130 -26.85 0.57 0.31
CA THR A 130 -27.67 -0.30 1.17
C THR A 130 -26.85 -1.20 2.09
N VAL A 131 -25.52 -1.23 1.93
CA VAL A 131 -24.61 -2.10 2.68
C VAL A 131 -24.27 -1.47 4.03
N GLY A 132 -24.52 -2.18 5.13
CA GLY A 132 -24.21 -1.70 6.49
C GLY A 132 -24.88 -0.37 6.84
N THR A 133 -24.25 0.42 7.70
CA THR A 133 -24.71 1.77 8.08
C THR A 133 -23.84 2.86 7.45
N GLN A 134 -24.42 4.01 7.12
CA GLN A 134 -23.64 5.15 6.63
C GLN A 134 -22.83 5.76 7.77
N ILE A 135 -21.56 6.06 7.49
CA ILE A 135 -20.70 6.80 8.42
C ILE A 135 -20.85 8.29 8.13
N ASN A 136 -21.38 9.02 9.10
CA ASN A 136 -21.58 10.46 8.99
C ASN A 136 -20.27 11.23 9.25
N GLY A 137 -20.19 12.46 8.74
CA GLY A 137 -19.06 13.38 8.99
C GLY A 137 -17.87 13.23 8.05
N VAL A 138 -17.75 12.11 7.31
CA VAL A 138 -16.69 11.91 6.32
C VAL A 138 -17.07 12.59 5.00
N LYS A 139 -16.27 13.55 4.54
CA LYS A 139 -16.54 14.28 3.29
C LYS A 139 -15.27 14.71 2.57
N PRO A 140 -15.31 14.89 1.24
CA PRO A 140 -14.17 15.39 0.50
C PRO A 140 -14.07 16.91 0.68
N VAL A 141 -12.85 17.41 0.87
CA VAL A 141 -12.56 18.84 0.99
C VAL A 141 -11.43 19.19 0.03
N GLN A 142 -11.55 20.33 -0.65
CA GLN A 142 -10.50 20.84 -1.53
C GLN A 142 -9.76 21.99 -0.84
N THR A 143 -8.44 21.92 -0.82
CA THR A 143 -7.56 22.97 -0.28
C THR A 143 -6.39 23.17 -1.23
N ASN A 144 -6.17 24.40 -1.70
CA ASN A 144 -5.12 24.74 -2.66
C ASN A 144 -5.12 23.83 -3.90
N GLY A 145 -6.30 23.57 -4.45
CA GLY A 145 -6.50 22.73 -5.63
C GLY A 145 -6.37 21.22 -5.40
N LYS A 146 -5.96 20.76 -4.22
CA LYS A 146 -5.81 19.35 -3.86
C LYS A 146 -6.95 18.88 -2.98
N TRP A 147 -7.40 17.65 -3.19
CA TRP A 147 -8.45 17.04 -2.39
C TRP A 147 -7.88 16.30 -1.16
N SER A 148 -8.68 16.22 -0.10
CA SER A 148 -8.46 15.40 1.08
C SER A 148 -9.81 14.95 1.63
N LEU A 149 -9.81 14.07 2.63
CA LEU A 149 -11.01 13.72 3.38
C LEU A 149 -10.97 14.41 4.75
N GLN A 150 -12.06 15.11 5.09
CA GLN A 150 -12.35 15.55 6.45
C GLN A 150 -13.20 14.48 7.15
N GLY A 151 -13.11 14.39 8.48
CA GLY A 151 -13.93 13.47 9.28
C GLY A 151 -13.37 12.05 9.35
N THR A 152 -12.09 11.85 8.98
CA THR A 152 -11.44 10.54 8.95
C THR A 152 -11.33 9.90 10.33
N GLU A 153 -11.45 10.67 11.42
CA GLU A 153 -11.56 10.17 12.79
C GLU A 153 -12.80 9.30 13.04
N ASN A 154 -13.82 9.39 12.17
CA ASN A 154 -15.01 8.54 12.23
C ASN A 154 -14.82 7.18 11.51
N LEU A 155 -13.78 7.05 10.70
CA LEU A 155 -13.45 5.83 9.97
C LEU A 155 -12.67 4.86 10.85
N ARG A 156 -12.82 3.56 10.57
CA ARG A 156 -12.11 2.46 11.23
C ARG A 156 -11.73 1.39 10.21
N PRO A 157 -10.57 0.71 10.35
CA PRO A 157 -10.18 -0.36 9.44
C PRO A 157 -11.33 -1.36 9.21
N GLY A 158 -11.55 -1.75 7.95
CA GLY A 158 -12.68 -2.57 7.54
C GLY A 158 -13.93 -1.78 7.11
N ASP A 159 -14.00 -0.46 7.30
CA ASP A 159 -15.07 0.34 6.66
C ASP A 159 -14.95 0.30 5.13
N ILE A 160 -16.05 0.48 4.42
CA ILE A 160 -16.09 0.49 2.95
C ILE A 160 -16.22 1.94 2.48
N LEU A 161 -15.26 2.42 1.70
CA LEU A 161 -15.35 3.71 1.02
C LEU A 161 -15.89 3.50 -0.40
N THR A 162 -16.62 4.49 -0.88
CA THR A 162 -17.29 4.48 -2.19
C THR A 162 -16.94 5.73 -2.98
N TRP A 163 -16.87 5.59 -4.30
CA TRP A 163 -16.65 6.70 -5.23
C TRP A 163 -17.73 6.77 -6.28
N TRP A 164 -18.05 7.99 -6.70
CA TRP A 164 -19.11 8.25 -7.67
C TRP A 164 -18.56 8.48 -9.08
N ALA A 165 -19.36 8.07 -10.06
CA ALA A 165 -19.31 8.55 -11.45
C ALA A 165 -20.67 9.12 -11.84
N LYS A 166 -20.76 9.73 -13.02
CA LYS A 166 -22.01 10.20 -13.61
C LYS A 166 -22.49 9.24 -14.68
N ASP A 167 -23.80 9.00 -14.75
CA ASP A 167 -24.41 8.31 -15.87
C ASP A 167 -24.60 9.25 -17.07
N SER A 168 -25.20 8.75 -18.16
CA SER A 168 -25.50 9.54 -19.36
C SER A 168 -26.42 10.74 -19.11
N ASN A 169 -27.17 10.73 -18.01
CA ASN A 169 -28.09 11.80 -17.62
C ASN A 169 -27.46 12.76 -16.60
N GLY A 170 -26.18 12.54 -16.24
CA GLY A 170 -25.46 13.35 -15.26
C GLY A 170 -25.70 12.98 -13.79
N ASN A 171 -26.49 11.93 -13.51
CA ASN A 171 -26.79 11.51 -12.14
C ASN A 171 -25.61 10.76 -11.54
N LYS A 172 -25.30 11.06 -10.27
CA LYS A 172 -24.26 10.35 -9.53
C LYS A 172 -24.72 8.94 -9.17
N TYR A 173 -23.83 7.97 -9.36
CA TYR A 173 -23.99 6.61 -8.86
C TYR A 173 -22.66 6.10 -8.30
N ILE A 174 -22.70 5.12 -7.39
CA ILE A 174 -21.49 4.47 -6.88
C ILE A 174 -20.87 3.63 -8.00
N SER A 175 -19.71 4.06 -8.48
CA SER A 175 -18.95 3.41 -9.56
C SER A 175 -17.78 2.58 -9.04
N HIS A 176 -17.33 2.82 -7.81
CA HIS A 176 -16.19 2.13 -7.23
C HIS A 176 -16.34 1.97 -5.72
N VAL A 177 -15.74 0.90 -5.18
CA VAL A 177 -15.70 0.59 -3.75
C VAL A 177 -14.36 -0.02 -3.35
N ALA A 178 -13.93 0.21 -2.11
CA ALA A 178 -12.68 -0.32 -1.57
C ALA A 178 -12.74 -0.36 -0.03
N ILE A 179 -11.87 -1.19 0.57
CA ILE A 179 -11.85 -1.45 2.00
C ILE A 179 -10.85 -0.50 2.66
N TYR A 180 -11.28 0.25 3.68
CA TYR A 180 -10.43 1.13 4.46
C TYR A 180 -9.44 0.34 5.31
N MET A 181 -8.17 0.73 5.24
CA MET A 181 -7.09 0.13 6.01
C MET A 181 -6.71 0.95 7.24
N GLY A 182 -7.22 2.18 7.37
CA GLY A 182 -6.77 3.12 8.40
C GLY A 182 -5.98 4.28 7.84
N MET A 183 -5.36 5.04 8.74
CA MET A 183 -4.50 6.17 8.41
C MET A 183 -3.05 5.69 8.26
N MET A 184 -2.35 6.11 7.20
CA MET A 184 -0.93 5.89 6.97
C MET A 184 -0.27 7.24 6.69
N ASN A 185 0.70 7.62 7.53
CA ASN A 185 1.42 8.90 7.41
C ASN A 185 0.46 10.12 7.30
N GLY A 186 -0.61 10.11 8.10
CA GLY A 186 -1.61 11.19 8.10
C GLY A 186 -2.56 11.20 6.91
N GLN A 187 -2.55 10.17 6.05
CA GLN A 187 -3.46 10.03 4.91
C GLN A 187 -4.31 8.76 5.03
N PRO A 188 -5.59 8.79 4.62
CA PRO A 188 -6.41 7.58 4.58
C PRO A 188 -5.84 6.60 3.54
N ALA A 189 -5.88 5.31 3.85
CA ALA A 189 -5.49 4.25 2.94
C ALA A 189 -6.65 3.27 2.70
N VAL A 190 -6.82 2.83 1.45
CA VAL A 190 -7.82 1.84 1.05
C VAL A 190 -7.18 0.76 0.18
N ILE A 191 -7.62 -0.48 0.33
CA ILE A 191 -7.26 -1.62 -0.52
C ILE A 191 -8.47 -2.03 -1.36
N GLY A 192 -8.24 -2.22 -2.66
CA GLY A 192 -9.31 -2.54 -3.61
C GLY A 192 -8.74 -2.79 -5.00
N THR A 193 -9.62 -2.86 -5.99
CA THR A 193 -9.15 -2.96 -7.38
C THR A 193 -8.52 -1.64 -7.80
N ARG A 194 -7.23 -1.66 -8.09
CA ARG A 194 -6.40 -0.54 -8.55
C ARG A 194 -5.42 -1.08 -9.58
N GLY A 195 -5.88 -1.27 -10.81
CA GLY A 195 -5.11 -1.97 -11.85
C GLY A 195 -3.86 -1.23 -12.32
N ASP A 196 -3.76 0.08 -12.12
CA ASP A 196 -2.64 0.89 -12.61
C ASP A 196 -1.41 0.76 -11.70
N GLY A 197 -0.26 0.44 -12.30
CA GLY A 197 1.00 0.32 -11.57
C GLY A 197 1.09 -0.87 -10.62
N ASN A 198 0.17 -1.85 -10.73
CA ASN A 198 0.16 -3.05 -9.91
C ASN A 198 0.25 -4.32 -10.77
N PRO A 199 0.93 -5.38 -10.28
CA PRO A 199 1.10 -6.63 -11.01
C PRO A 199 -0.21 -7.45 -11.09
N THR A 200 -1.16 -7.20 -10.19
CA THR A 200 -2.52 -7.77 -10.20
C THR A 200 -3.56 -6.66 -10.30
N ALA A 201 -4.84 -7.01 -10.24
CA ALA A 201 -5.94 -6.06 -10.16
C ALA A 201 -5.98 -5.29 -8.83
N ILE A 202 -5.36 -5.80 -7.76
CA ILE A 202 -5.49 -5.28 -6.40
C ILE A 202 -4.28 -4.41 -6.04
N GLY A 203 -4.54 -3.32 -5.32
CA GLY A 203 -3.50 -2.46 -4.77
C GLY A 203 -4.04 -1.52 -3.70
N ILE A 204 -3.14 -0.76 -3.07
CA ILE A 204 -3.46 0.18 -2.00
C ILE A 204 -3.36 1.61 -2.53
N VAL A 205 -4.42 2.38 -2.30
CA VAL A 205 -4.45 3.83 -2.55
C VAL A 205 -4.29 4.54 -1.22
N ASN A 206 -3.30 5.41 -1.11
CA ASN A 206 -3.15 6.33 0.01
C ASN A 206 -3.04 7.80 -0.42
N ASP A 207 -3.22 8.11 -1.71
CA ASP A 207 -3.19 9.49 -2.23
C ASP A 207 -4.58 9.93 -2.71
N PHE A 208 -5.20 10.79 -1.91
CA PHE A 208 -6.54 11.33 -2.16
C PHE A 208 -6.52 12.72 -2.82
N ARG A 209 -5.36 13.22 -3.27
CA ARG A 209 -5.22 14.60 -3.78
C ARG A 209 -5.96 14.88 -5.09
N TYR A 210 -6.35 13.85 -5.82
CA TYR A 210 -6.97 13.92 -7.15
C TYR A 210 -8.29 13.14 -7.18
N TRP A 211 -8.47 12.23 -8.15
CA TRP A 211 -9.71 11.49 -8.40
C TRP A 211 -10.29 10.84 -7.14
N TRP A 212 -9.45 10.17 -6.34
CA TRP A 212 -9.88 9.50 -5.11
C TRP A 212 -10.47 10.45 -4.06
N GLY A 213 -10.04 11.71 -4.01
CA GLY A 213 -10.66 12.71 -3.15
C GLY A 213 -11.87 13.37 -3.81
N SER A 214 -11.76 13.82 -5.06
CA SER A 214 -12.85 14.51 -5.76
C SER A 214 -14.10 13.65 -5.97
N ASN A 215 -13.90 12.35 -6.16
CA ASN A 215 -14.97 11.40 -6.45
C ASN A 215 -15.41 10.62 -5.21
N PHE A 216 -14.83 10.87 -4.04
CA PHE A 216 -15.32 10.25 -2.82
C PHE A 216 -16.81 10.57 -2.64
N PHE A 217 -17.60 9.56 -2.32
CA PHE A 217 -19.06 9.69 -2.23
C PHE A 217 -19.57 9.51 -0.81
N MET A 218 -19.29 8.35 -0.20
CA MET A 218 -19.65 8.05 1.19
C MET A 218 -18.80 6.91 1.75
N ALA A 219 -18.85 6.73 3.06
CA ALA A 219 -18.31 5.57 3.75
C ALA A 219 -19.42 4.76 4.44
N ARG A 220 -19.24 3.44 4.51
CA ARG A 220 -20.20 2.48 5.06
C ARG A 220 -19.51 1.56 6.09
N ARG A 221 -20.20 1.27 7.20
CA ARG A 221 -19.72 0.32 8.21
C ARG A 221 -20.59 -0.93 8.21
N VAL A 222 -19.98 -2.06 7.91
CA VAL A 222 -20.64 -3.39 7.93
C VAL A 222 -20.38 -4.11 9.25
N LEU A 223 -19.22 -3.86 9.85
CA LEU A 223 -18.77 -4.59 11.03
C LEU A 223 -19.51 -4.15 12.29
N PRO A 224 -19.84 -5.09 13.20
CA PRO A 224 -20.42 -4.75 14.49
C PRO A 224 -19.39 -4.07 15.41
N ASP A 225 -19.86 -3.42 16.48
CA ASP A 225 -19.01 -2.57 17.33
C ASP A 225 -17.81 -3.27 17.97
N ASN A 226 -17.94 -4.56 18.30
CA ASN A 226 -16.85 -5.34 18.91
C ASN A 226 -15.85 -5.90 17.88
N ALA A 227 -16.01 -5.63 16.57
CA ALA A 227 -15.15 -6.17 15.52
C ALA A 227 -13.69 -5.70 15.57
N TRP A 228 -13.40 -4.62 16.29
CA TRP A 228 -12.04 -4.11 16.49
C TRP A 228 -11.40 -4.59 17.80
N THR A 229 -12.10 -5.43 18.58
CA THR A 229 -11.56 -6.00 19.82
C THR A 229 -10.80 -7.29 19.49
N PRO A 230 -9.48 -7.37 19.77
CA PRO A 230 -8.72 -8.59 19.57
C PRO A 230 -9.33 -9.81 20.27
N GLY A 231 -9.44 -10.94 19.56
CA GLY A 231 -9.97 -12.19 20.11
C GLY A 231 -11.47 -12.22 20.40
N ALA A 232 -12.22 -11.16 20.07
CA ALA A 232 -13.67 -11.16 20.24
C ALA A 232 -14.32 -12.23 19.35
N ASN A 233 -15.15 -13.08 19.95
CA ASN A 233 -15.99 -14.01 19.21
C ASN A 233 -17.24 -13.29 18.72
N ILE A 234 -17.43 -13.24 17.41
CA ILE A 234 -18.58 -12.63 16.77
C ILE A 234 -19.34 -13.74 16.05
N ALA A 235 -20.50 -14.10 16.59
CA ALA A 235 -21.30 -15.21 16.08
C ALA A 235 -21.59 -15.05 14.58
N GLY A 236 -21.36 -16.11 13.81
CA GLY A 236 -21.54 -16.12 12.36
C GLY A 236 -20.43 -15.44 11.55
N HIS A 237 -19.44 -14.83 12.21
CA HIS A 237 -18.39 -14.04 11.57
C HIS A 237 -16.98 -14.56 11.85
N THR A 238 -16.80 -15.86 11.61
CA THR A 238 -15.48 -16.52 11.69
C THR A 238 -14.84 -16.62 10.32
N ALA A 239 -13.51 -16.47 10.27
CA ALA A 239 -12.74 -16.62 9.04
C ALA A 239 -12.95 -18.01 8.40
N GLN A 240 -13.39 -18.03 7.16
CA GLN A 240 -13.39 -19.19 6.28
C GLN A 240 -12.10 -19.24 5.46
N PRO A 241 -11.70 -20.40 4.93
CA PRO A 241 -10.58 -20.48 3.99
C PRO A 241 -10.80 -19.52 2.80
N PRO A 242 -9.74 -18.86 2.29
CA PRO A 242 -9.88 -18.03 1.10
C PRO A 242 -10.27 -18.88 -0.10
N VAL A 243 -11.08 -18.29 -0.98
CA VAL A 243 -11.50 -18.91 -2.22
C VAL A 243 -10.31 -19.01 -3.17
N ILE A 244 -10.06 -20.21 -3.68
CA ILE A 244 -9.09 -20.44 -4.75
C ILE A 244 -9.85 -20.62 -6.08
N PRO A 245 -9.56 -19.81 -7.11
CA PRO A 245 -10.10 -19.98 -8.44
C PRO A 245 -9.89 -21.39 -9.02
N GLN A 246 -10.89 -21.90 -9.74
CA GLN A 246 -10.81 -23.17 -10.50
C GLN A 246 -9.77 -23.08 -11.62
N SER A 247 -9.66 -21.91 -12.24
CA SER A 247 -8.63 -21.58 -13.23
C SER A 247 -8.23 -20.12 -13.06
N TYR A 248 -7.09 -19.75 -13.64
CA TYR A 248 -6.57 -18.39 -13.56
C TYR A 248 -6.30 -17.82 -14.94
N VAL A 249 -6.77 -16.59 -15.18
CA VAL A 249 -6.25 -15.77 -16.29
C VAL A 249 -4.79 -15.43 -16.05
N LEU A 250 -4.42 -15.01 -14.84
CA LEU A 250 -3.04 -14.86 -14.38
C LEU A 250 -2.68 -16.06 -13.49
N PRO A 251 -2.00 -17.10 -14.00
CA PRO A 251 -1.60 -18.23 -13.18
C PRO A 251 -0.75 -17.79 -11.97
N PRO A 252 -0.72 -18.57 -10.88
CA PRO A 252 0.16 -18.29 -9.76
C PRO A 252 1.62 -18.17 -10.21
N GLN A 253 2.25 -17.04 -9.89
CA GLN A 253 3.66 -16.75 -10.21
C GLN A 253 4.63 -17.21 -9.11
N LYS A 254 4.08 -17.68 -7.98
CA LYS A 254 4.75 -18.35 -6.87
C LYS A 254 3.75 -19.30 -6.20
N PRO A 255 4.20 -20.25 -5.35
CA PRO A 255 3.29 -21.06 -4.56
C PRO A 255 2.33 -20.19 -3.73
N ILE A 256 1.06 -20.59 -3.68
CA ILE A 256 0.05 -19.94 -2.86
C ILE A 256 0.26 -20.37 -1.41
N THR A 257 0.58 -19.42 -0.54
CA THR A 257 0.67 -19.66 0.90
C THR A 257 -0.68 -19.40 1.54
N MET A 258 -1.35 -20.42 2.07
CA MET A 258 -2.63 -20.25 2.77
C MET A 258 -2.45 -19.46 4.08
N PRO A 259 -3.43 -18.64 4.51
CA PRO A 259 -3.39 -18.02 5.82
C PRO A 259 -3.35 -19.09 6.90
N THR A 260 -2.43 -18.98 7.86
CA THR A 260 -2.46 -19.83 9.04
C THR A 260 -3.75 -19.52 9.80
N PRO A 261 -4.59 -20.52 10.13
CA PRO A 261 -5.75 -20.30 10.98
C PRO A 261 -5.27 -19.62 12.26
N SER A 262 -5.83 -18.45 12.57
CA SER A 262 -5.60 -17.84 13.88
C SER A 262 -6.07 -18.86 14.90
N ALA A 263 -5.14 -19.44 15.67
CA ALA A 263 -5.54 -20.30 16.77
C ALA A 263 -6.55 -19.51 17.61
N PRO A 264 -7.70 -20.10 18.00
CA PRO A 264 -8.64 -19.41 18.86
C PRO A 264 -7.83 -18.92 20.07
N THR A 265 -7.75 -17.61 20.22
CA THR A 265 -7.10 -17.02 21.38
C THR A 265 -7.93 -17.48 22.57
N SER A 266 -7.42 -18.47 23.30
CA SER A 266 -7.93 -18.76 24.64
C SER A 266 -7.98 -17.43 25.39
N PRO A 267 -9.06 -17.15 26.13
CA PRO A 267 -9.14 -15.93 26.92
C PRO A 267 -7.85 -15.82 27.73
N ALA A 268 -7.20 -14.66 27.61
CA ALA A 268 -5.89 -14.42 28.20
C ALA A 268 -5.88 -14.96 29.64
N PRO A 269 -4.99 -15.91 29.98
CA PRO A 269 -4.85 -16.32 31.37
C PRO A 269 -4.56 -15.06 32.19
N ALA A 270 -5.26 -14.89 33.31
CA ALA A 270 -4.95 -13.83 34.26
C ALA A 270 -3.44 -13.83 34.52
N GLN A 271 -2.78 -12.70 34.23
CA GLN A 271 -1.33 -12.58 34.30
C GLN A 271 -0.85 -13.00 35.70
N SER A 272 -0.21 -14.15 35.77
CA SER A 272 0.69 -14.53 36.87
C SER A 272 2.14 -14.26 36.43
N PRO A 273 3.03 -13.88 37.35
CA PRO A 273 4.31 -13.27 37.01
C PRO A 273 5.26 -14.23 36.29
N THR A 274 6.04 -13.62 35.40
CA THR A 274 6.95 -14.16 34.40
C THR A 274 7.96 -15.19 34.90
N ASN A 275 8.24 -16.20 34.08
CA ASN A 275 9.56 -16.86 34.02
C ASN A 275 9.99 -17.10 32.56
N ASN A 276 11.26 -16.77 32.31
CA ASN A 276 11.96 -16.82 31.02
C ASN A 276 11.99 -18.22 30.38
N GLY A 277 11.78 -18.28 29.06
CA GLY A 277 12.01 -19.48 28.25
C GLY A 277 12.23 -19.15 26.78
N ASN A 278 13.43 -19.46 26.28
CA ASN A 278 13.88 -19.33 24.89
C ASN A 278 12.99 -20.10 23.90
N SER A 279 12.58 -19.46 22.80
CA SER A 279 12.05 -20.15 21.62
C SER A 279 13.05 -20.07 20.46
N VAL A 280 13.44 -21.23 19.94
CA VAL A 280 14.33 -21.41 18.79
C VAL A 280 13.55 -21.19 17.49
N TRP A 281 14.04 -20.30 16.62
CA TRP A 281 13.49 -20.03 15.29
C TRP A 281 14.34 -20.72 14.22
N THR A 282 13.73 -21.32 13.20
CA THR A 282 14.44 -21.98 12.09
C THR A 282 14.96 -20.97 11.06
N ASN A 283 16.15 -21.24 10.51
CA ASN A 283 17.01 -20.29 9.77
C ASN A 283 16.40 -19.64 8.52
N THR A 284 15.45 -20.27 7.83
CA THR A 284 14.91 -19.77 6.55
C THR A 284 13.99 -18.55 6.69
N ASP A 285 13.25 -18.45 7.79
CA ASP A 285 12.39 -17.30 8.10
C ASP A 285 13.19 -16.11 8.62
N ALA A 286 14.32 -16.37 9.28
CA ALA A 286 15.21 -15.34 9.80
C ALA A 286 15.93 -14.59 8.67
N GLU A 287 16.39 -15.29 7.63
CA GLU A 287 17.09 -14.67 6.49
C GLU A 287 16.17 -13.79 5.65
N THR A 288 14.94 -14.23 5.38
CA THR A 288 13.97 -13.44 4.61
C THR A 288 13.53 -12.19 5.39
N LYS A 289 13.29 -12.33 6.71
CA LYS A 289 12.99 -11.19 7.58
C LYS A 289 14.19 -10.26 7.73
N LEU A 290 15.41 -10.79 7.77
CA LEU A 290 16.64 -10.00 7.87
C LEU A 290 16.92 -9.20 6.58
N ILE A 291 16.63 -9.74 5.39
CA ILE A 291 16.75 -9.01 4.12
C ILE A 291 15.72 -7.88 4.05
N ILE A 292 14.47 -8.13 4.46
CA ILE A 292 13.41 -7.12 4.51
C ILE A 292 13.75 -6.04 5.55
N LEU A 293 14.19 -6.42 6.76
CA LEU A 293 14.64 -5.50 7.80
C LEU A 293 15.85 -4.68 7.38
N LYS A 294 16.85 -5.29 6.72
CA LYS A 294 18.01 -4.57 6.18
C LYS A 294 17.59 -3.54 5.12
N ASN A 295 16.69 -3.89 4.21
CA ASN A 295 16.24 -2.98 3.15
C ASN A 295 15.37 -1.83 3.69
N VAL A 296 14.54 -2.09 4.70
CA VAL A 296 13.71 -1.07 5.37
C VAL A 296 14.56 -0.15 6.26
N TYR A 297 15.52 -0.72 7.00
CA TYR A 297 16.44 0.02 7.87
C TYR A 297 17.41 0.90 7.07
N LEU A 298 18.01 0.36 6.01
CA LEU A 298 18.91 1.12 5.13
C LEU A 298 18.18 2.26 4.38
N ARG A 299 16.90 2.07 4.00
CA ARG A 299 16.10 3.18 3.41
C ARG A 299 15.71 4.24 4.42
N ASN A 300 15.26 3.86 5.62
CA ASN A 300 14.92 4.84 6.66
C ASN A 300 16.13 5.69 7.09
N ILE A 301 17.33 5.10 7.01
CA ILE A 301 18.60 5.79 7.23
C ILE A 301 19.00 6.65 6.02
N MET A 302 18.88 6.13 4.78
CA MET A 302 19.18 6.90 3.57
C MET A 302 18.29 8.14 3.43
N TYR A 303 16.99 8.04 3.68
CA TYR A 303 16.07 9.20 3.55
C TYR A 303 16.36 10.31 4.56
N ARG A 304 17.02 10.01 5.69
CA ARG A 304 17.40 11.01 6.69
C ARG A 304 18.79 11.64 6.45
N MET A 305 19.62 11.06 5.58
CA MET A 305 21.02 11.49 5.37
C MET A 305 21.32 12.03 3.96
N LEU A 306 20.30 12.18 3.10
CA LEU A 306 20.46 12.61 1.70
C LEU A 306 21.20 13.95 1.48
N PRO A 307 21.20 14.96 2.37
CA PRO A 307 22.02 16.15 2.17
C PRO A 307 23.53 15.91 2.31
N ASP A 308 23.95 14.91 3.09
CA ASP A 308 25.36 14.75 3.52
C ASP A 308 26.17 13.75 2.67
N ILE A 309 25.51 12.88 1.89
CA ILE A 309 26.18 11.82 1.12
C ILE A 309 27.07 12.39 -0.01
N LYS A 310 26.68 13.51 -0.63
CA LYS A 310 27.52 14.17 -1.66
C LYS A 310 28.84 14.69 -1.08
N GLY A 311 28.82 15.22 0.14
CA GLY A 311 30.03 15.71 0.81
C GLY A 311 30.97 14.59 1.29
N ILE A 312 30.41 13.45 1.67
CA ILE A 312 31.18 12.27 2.11
C ILE A 312 31.85 11.57 0.93
N LEU A 313 31.14 11.39 -0.20
CA LEU A 313 31.73 10.79 -1.41
C LEU A 313 32.88 11.63 -1.97
N GLN A 314 32.74 12.96 -1.95
CA GLN A 314 33.78 13.88 -2.42
C GLN A 314 35.02 13.92 -1.51
N ARG A 315 34.89 13.56 -0.23
CA ARG A 315 36.03 13.42 0.71
C ARG A 315 36.73 12.07 0.60
N LEU A 316 36.02 11.01 0.23
CA LEU A 316 36.61 9.68 0.05
C LEU A 316 37.50 9.61 -1.21
N GLU A 317 37.13 10.31 -2.29
CA GLU A 317 37.95 10.42 -3.50
C GLU A 317 39.26 11.19 -3.27
N THR A 318 39.30 12.14 -2.32
CA THR A 318 40.53 12.86 -1.96
C THR A 318 41.48 12.07 -1.05
N LEU A 319 40.98 11.04 -0.36
CA LEU A 319 41.78 10.25 0.60
C LEU A 319 42.48 9.04 -0.03
N PHE A 320 42.11 8.66 -1.26
CA PHE A 320 42.70 7.53 -1.97
C PHE A 320 42.92 7.85 -3.46
N PRO A 321 43.93 8.65 -3.82
CA PRO A 321 44.37 8.72 -5.20
C PRO A 321 44.96 7.37 -5.62
N SER A 322 44.61 6.91 -6.83
CA SER A 322 45.06 5.64 -7.36
C SER A 322 46.58 5.62 -7.56
N GLU A 323 47.30 4.80 -6.79
CA GLU A 323 48.68 4.42 -7.12
C GLU A 323 48.81 2.91 -7.28
N ASN A 324 49.35 2.53 -8.45
CA ASN A 324 49.76 1.18 -8.79
C ASN A 324 51.17 0.90 -8.25
N ASN A 325 51.37 -0.34 -7.81
CA ASN A 325 52.65 -1.04 -7.56
C ASN A 325 53.31 -0.86 -6.17
N SER A 326 53.06 -1.80 -5.25
CA SER A 326 54.09 -2.29 -4.31
C SER A 326 53.72 -3.65 -3.68
N PRO A 327 54.68 -4.55 -3.36
CA PRO A 327 54.40 -5.91 -2.88
C PRO A 327 54.68 -6.06 -1.37
N HIS A 328 53.64 -6.00 -0.53
CA HIS A 328 53.72 -6.42 0.87
C HIS A 328 52.43 -7.14 1.35
N PRO A 329 52.53 -8.07 2.32
CA PRO A 329 51.42 -8.93 2.73
C PRO A 329 50.38 -8.18 3.61
N PRO A 330 49.13 -8.69 3.69
CA PRO A 330 48.00 -7.93 4.22
C PRO A 330 48.12 -7.66 5.72
N THR A 331 47.92 -6.40 6.10
CA THR A 331 47.81 -5.97 7.50
C THR A 331 46.33 -5.81 7.87
N ARG A 332 45.93 -6.33 9.03
CA ARG A 332 44.56 -6.16 9.57
C ARG A 332 44.35 -4.71 9.99
N VAL A 333 43.35 -4.04 9.43
CA VAL A 333 42.90 -2.72 9.87
C VAL A 333 41.42 -2.80 10.24
N GLY A 334 41.11 -2.56 11.52
CA GLY A 334 39.74 -2.32 11.96
C GLY A 334 39.45 -0.82 11.95
N PHE A 335 38.32 -0.41 11.39
CA PHE A 335 37.86 0.98 11.44
C PHE A 335 36.71 1.12 12.44
N ILE A 336 36.78 2.14 13.30
CA ILE A 336 35.67 2.56 14.16
C ILE A 336 35.12 3.86 13.58
N TYR A 337 33.86 3.86 13.17
CA TYR A 337 33.16 5.08 12.78
C TYR A 337 32.33 5.60 13.97
N GLU A 338 32.55 6.87 14.32
CA GLU A 338 31.72 7.59 15.28
C GLU A 338 30.82 8.55 14.51
N VAL A 339 29.50 8.37 14.63
CA VAL A 339 28.52 9.27 14.02
C VAL A 339 27.84 10.08 15.13
N PRO A 340 27.99 11.41 15.15
CA PRO A 340 27.26 12.25 16.08
C PRO A 340 25.81 12.39 15.61
N LEU A 341 24.86 11.95 16.44
CA LEU A 341 23.44 12.21 16.21
C LEU A 341 23.06 13.48 16.95
N LYS A 342 22.69 14.51 16.19
CA LYS A 342 22.21 15.78 16.72
C LYS A 342 20.70 15.89 16.46
N ASN A 343 19.93 15.90 17.53
CA ASN A 343 18.56 16.42 17.55
C ASN A 343 18.44 17.40 18.72
N ASP A 344 17.50 18.35 18.63
CA ASP A 344 17.46 19.59 19.44
C ASP A 344 17.41 19.40 20.98
N TRP A 345 17.37 18.16 21.48
CA TRP A 345 17.20 17.88 22.91
C TRP A 345 18.09 16.75 23.47
N MET A 346 19.05 16.19 22.73
CA MET A 346 20.09 15.30 23.29
C MET A 346 21.25 15.06 22.31
N THR A 347 22.48 14.93 22.81
CA THR A 347 23.62 14.41 22.04
C THR A 347 23.91 12.99 22.49
N LYS A 348 23.83 12.00 21.59
CA LYS A 348 24.31 10.64 21.84
C LYS A 348 25.22 10.20 20.69
N THR A 349 26.33 9.57 21.06
CA THR A 349 27.28 8.94 20.13
C THR A 349 26.98 7.46 20.08
N CYS A 350 26.75 6.92 18.89
CA CYS A 350 26.63 5.48 18.67
C CYS A 350 27.95 4.97 18.08
N LYS A 351 28.57 3.97 18.73
CA LYS A 351 29.74 3.26 18.19
C LYS A 351 29.23 1.98 17.55
N ILE A 352 29.42 1.84 16.24
CA ILE A 352 29.01 0.65 15.51
C ILE A 352 30.29 -0.14 15.17
N PRO A 353 30.55 -1.28 15.80
CA PRO A 353 31.61 -2.17 15.36
C PRO A 353 31.18 -2.84 14.05
N ILE A 354 31.97 -2.65 13.00
CA ILE A 354 31.79 -3.36 11.74
C ILE A 354 32.66 -4.61 11.80
N ASN A 355 32.07 -5.73 12.18
CA ASN A 355 32.73 -7.03 12.10
C ASN A 355 32.37 -7.64 10.75
N SER A 356 33.04 -7.22 9.69
CA SER A 356 32.99 -7.91 8.41
C SER A 356 34.41 -8.36 8.06
N GLU A 357 34.66 -9.66 8.16
CA GLU A 357 35.86 -10.28 7.63
C GLU A 357 35.76 -10.27 6.11
N TRP A 358 36.63 -9.51 5.46
CA TRP A 358 36.83 -9.60 4.02
C TRP A 358 38.22 -10.16 3.78
N THR A 359 38.29 -11.34 3.17
CA THR A 359 39.52 -11.82 2.53
C THR A 359 39.55 -11.23 1.14
N VAL A 360 40.39 -10.23 0.92
CA VAL A 360 40.68 -9.72 -0.41
C VAL A 360 41.82 -10.57 -0.97
N TYR A 361 41.55 -11.30 -2.05
CA TYR A 361 42.60 -11.85 -2.89
C TYR A 361 43.04 -10.74 -3.85
N GLY A 362 44.31 -10.36 -3.74
CA GLY A 362 44.96 -9.39 -4.62
C GLY A 362 45.52 -10.03 -5.88
#